data_AF-A0A7D5ZTB0-F1
#
_entry.id   AF-A0A7D5ZTB0-F1
#
_cell.length_a   1.000
_cell.length_b   1.000
_cell.length_c   1.000
_cell.angle_alpha   90.00
_cell.angle_beta   90.00
_cell.angle_gamma   90.00
#
_symmetry.space_group_name_H-M   'P 1'
#
loop_
_entity.id
_entity.type
_entity.pdbx_description
1 polymer ?
#
loop_
_entity_poly.entity_id
_entity_poly.type
_entity_poly.pdbx_seq_one_letter_code
_entity_poly.pdbx_strand_id
1 'polypeptide(L)'
;MPPVPADPNVIHPMPEQPRVVLLKPLITSPLIEVGEFSYYDDPDDPTAFETRNVLYHYGPEKLVIGKFCALGEGVRFIMNGANHRMDGPSTFPFPIMGGSWAQHFDLITGLPGRGDTVVGHDVWFGYRSMVMPGVRIGHGAVIASGSVVVEDVPDYGVVGGNPARLIRRRYSDADIARLLAVAWWDWPLEDITEHLRTIMSGSVGDLENAAARARGNRTSGATDPQDRR
;
A
#
# COMPACT_ATOMS: atom_id res chain seq x y z
N MET A 1 -20.99 -22.98 3.66
CA MET A 1 -19.59 -23.45 3.79
C MET A 1 -19.09 -23.04 5.17
N PRO A 2 -18.25 -23.84 5.84
CA PRO A 2 -17.58 -23.36 7.05
C PRO A 2 -16.78 -22.10 6.70
N PRO A 3 -16.78 -21.06 7.55
CA PRO A 3 -16.02 -19.85 7.29
C PRO A 3 -14.53 -20.20 7.21
N VAL A 4 -13.88 -19.80 6.11
CA VAL A 4 -12.42 -19.84 6.01
C VAL A 4 -11.89 -18.76 6.97
N PRO A 5 -11.05 -19.11 7.96
CA PRO A 5 -10.44 -18.11 8.82
C PRO A 5 -9.64 -17.09 8.00
N ALA A 6 -9.62 -15.84 8.44
CA ALA A 6 -8.75 -14.84 7.84
C ALA A 6 -7.27 -15.21 8.11
N ASP A 7 -6.54 -15.60 7.07
CA ASP A 7 -5.11 -15.91 7.13
C ASP A 7 -4.35 -14.99 6.17
N PRO A 8 -3.41 -14.16 6.64
CA PRO A 8 -2.68 -13.24 5.76
C PRO A 8 -1.63 -13.93 4.87
N ASN A 9 -1.41 -15.23 5.02
CA ASN A 9 -0.40 -16.00 4.29
C ASN A 9 -0.97 -16.86 3.15
N VAL A 10 -2.30 -16.90 2.97
CA VAL A 10 -2.89 -17.58 1.81
C VAL A 10 -2.83 -16.70 0.58
N ILE A 11 -2.48 -17.26 -0.57
CA ILE A 11 -2.48 -16.51 -1.83
C ILE A 11 -3.91 -16.16 -2.22
N HIS A 12 -4.84 -17.11 -2.21
CA HIS A 12 -6.24 -16.90 -2.61
C HIS A 12 -7.18 -16.93 -1.38
N PRO A 13 -7.53 -15.77 -0.80
CA PRO A 13 -8.42 -15.70 0.37
C PRO A 13 -9.86 -16.08 0.02
N MET A 14 -10.22 -16.04 -1.27
CA MET A 14 -11.51 -16.46 -1.81
C MET A 14 -11.27 -17.56 -2.86
N PRO A 15 -11.29 -18.86 -2.49
CA PRO A 15 -10.95 -19.96 -3.40
C PRO A 15 -11.80 -20.01 -4.68
N GLU A 16 -13.04 -19.54 -4.61
CA GLU A 16 -13.96 -19.46 -5.78
C GLU A 16 -13.73 -18.21 -6.64
N GLN A 17 -12.86 -17.28 -6.22
CA GLN A 17 -12.49 -16.07 -6.95
C GLN A 17 -10.97 -15.97 -7.13
N PRO A 18 -10.40 -16.76 -8.06
CA PRO A 18 -8.95 -16.83 -8.25
C PRO A 18 -8.30 -15.49 -8.68
N ARG A 19 -9.12 -14.54 -9.17
CA ARG A 19 -8.70 -13.19 -9.54
C ARG A 19 -8.20 -12.34 -8.36
N VAL A 20 -8.60 -12.68 -7.13
CA VAL A 20 -8.17 -11.96 -5.92
C VAL A 20 -7.00 -12.70 -5.26
N VAL A 21 -5.90 -11.99 -5.05
CA VAL A 21 -4.74 -12.52 -4.32
C VAL A 21 -4.31 -11.60 -3.18
N LEU A 22 -3.85 -12.18 -2.07
CA LEU A 22 -3.08 -11.44 -1.07
C LEU A 22 -1.65 -11.23 -1.58
N LEU A 23 -1.14 -10.01 -1.44
CA LEU A 23 0.15 -9.63 -1.99
C LEU A 23 1.32 -10.12 -1.13
N LYS A 24 1.23 -10.02 0.20
CA LYS A 24 2.31 -10.41 1.13
C LYS A 24 2.95 -11.78 0.81
N PRO A 25 2.20 -12.89 0.61
CA PRO A 25 2.80 -14.19 0.31
C PRO A 25 3.38 -14.32 -1.11
N LEU A 26 3.12 -13.36 -2.01
CA LEU A 26 3.61 -13.35 -3.39
C LEU A 26 4.93 -12.58 -3.56
N ILE A 27 5.25 -11.66 -2.65
CA ILE A 27 6.42 -10.79 -2.79
C ILE A 27 7.71 -11.59 -2.56
N THR A 28 8.63 -11.50 -3.52
CA THR A 28 9.94 -12.15 -3.47
C THR A 28 11.09 -11.15 -3.48
N SER A 29 10.86 -9.94 -4.02
CA SER A 29 11.85 -8.88 -4.09
C SER A 29 12.17 -8.32 -2.69
N PRO A 30 13.46 -8.16 -2.33
CA PRO A 30 13.83 -7.51 -1.06
C PRO A 30 13.60 -5.99 -1.07
N LEU A 31 13.23 -5.42 -2.23
CA LEU A 31 12.95 -4.00 -2.39
C LEU A 31 11.45 -3.68 -2.27
N ILE A 32 10.60 -4.71 -2.11
CA ILE A 32 9.15 -4.55 -1.98
C ILE A 32 8.74 -5.06 -0.60
N GLU A 33 7.98 -4.25 0.13
CA GLU A 33 7.40 -4.62 1.42
C GLU A 33 5.88 -4.44 1.32
N VAL A 34 5.11 -5.49 1.66
CA VAL A 34 3.65 -5.43 1.64
C VAL A 34 3.07 -5.96 2.94
N GLY A 35 2.18 -5.15 3.54
CA GLY A 35 1.48 -5.48 4.77
C GLY A 35 0.42 -6.56 4.58
N GLU A 36 0.02 -7.15 5.69
CA GLU A 36 -1.00 -8.20 5.78
C GLU A 36 -2.35 -7.75 5.21
N PHE A 37 -3.06 -8.69 4.59
CA PHE A 37 -4.40 -8.52 4.00
C PHE A 37 -4.53 -7.50 2.86
N SER A 38 -3.43 -6.85 2.45
CA SER A 38 -3.42 -6.06 1.22
C SER A 38 -3.51 -6.98 0.00
N TYR A 39 -4.46 -6.69 -0.88
CA TYR A 39 -4.83 -7.56 -1.98
C TYR A 39 -4.78 -6.86 -3.32
N TYR A 40 -4.63 -7.66 -4.37
CA TYR A 40 -4.76 -7.25 -5.75
C TYR A 40 -5.84 -8.07 -6.46
N ASP A 41 -6.68 -7.41 -7.24
CA ASP A 41 -7.75 -8.01 -8.04
C ASP A 41 -7.45 -7.84 -9.53
N ASP A 42 -7.14 -8.94 -10.22
CA ASP A 42 -6.86 -8.97 -11.66
C ASP A 42 -7.45 -10.25 -12.29
N PRO A 43 -8.29 -10.15 -13.32
CA PRO A 43 -8.89 -11.32 -13.95
C PRO A 43 -7.90 -12.13 -14.81
N ASP A 44 -6.76 -11.56 -15.19
CA ASP A 44 -5.81 -12.19 -16.12
C ASP A 44 -4.71 -12.96 -15.38
N ASP A 45 -3.88 -12.25 -14.61
CA ASP A 45 -2.75 -12.85 -13.87
C ASP A 45 -2.43 -12.04 -12.60
N PRO A 46 -3.21 -12.24 -11.52
CA PRO A 46 -3.02 -11.50 -10.27
C PRO A 46 -1.72 -11.88 -9.55
N THR A 47 -1.17 -13.06 -9.83
CA THR A 47 0.06 -13.55 -9.19
C THR A 47 1.33 -12.87 -9.70
N ALA A 48 1.28 -12.28 -10.89
CA ALA A 48 2.41 -11.60 -11.52
C ALA A 48 2.57 -10.12 -11.10
N PHE A 49 2.01 -9.70 -9.96
CA PHE A 49 2.01 -8.32 -9.46
C PHE A 49 3.39 -7.65 -9.51
N GLU A 50 4.46 -8.32 -9.03
CA GLU A 50 5.82 -7.76 -9.01
C GLU A 50 6.32 -7.36 -10.41
N THR A 51 5.93 -8.09 -11.45
CA THR A 51 6.44 -7.86 -12.82
C THR A 51 5.50 -7.02 -13.68
N ARG A 52 4.19 -7.07 -13.41
CA ARG A 52 3.15 -6.38 -14.20
C ARG A 52 2.74 -5.03 -13.62
N ASN A 53 2.92 -4.85 -12.31
CA ASN A 53 2.41 -3.70 -11.58
C ASN A 53 3.52 -2.85 -10.96
N VAL A 54 4.71 -3.41 -10.70
CA VAL A 54 5.87 -2.66 -10.20
C VAL A 54 6.91 -2.52 -11.31
N LEU A 55 6.99 -1.33 -11.90
CA LEU A 55 7.73 -1.09 -13.14
C LEU A 55 9.00 -0.29 -12.87
N TYR A 56 10.08 -0.61 -13.59
CA TYR A 56 11.38 0.08 -13.53
C TYR A 56 12.06 0.06 -12.15
N HIS A 57 11.89 -1.04 -11.40
CA HIS A 57 12.38 -1.18 -10.03
C HIS A 57 13.77 -1.80 -9.99
N TYR A 58 14.80 -0.99 -10.24
CA TYR A 58 16.21 -1.44 -10.22
C TYR A 58 16.93 -1.15 -8.89
N GLY A 59 16.24 -0.52 -7.94
CA GLY A 59 16.77 -0.08 -6.65
C GLY A 59 17.59 1.21 -6.73
N PRO A 60 18.05 1.73 -5.57
CA PRO A 60 17.92 1.13 -4.23
C PRO A 60 16.58 1.42 -3.54
N GLU A 61 15.73 2.29 -4.10
CA GLU A 61 14.50 2.70 -3.44
C GLU A 61 13.50 1.55 -3.32
N LYS A 62 12.69 1.60 -2.27
CA LYS A 62 11.68 0.59 -1.96
C LYS A 62 10.29 1.00 -2.45
N LEU A 63 9.47 -0.01 -2.69
CA LEU A 63 8.01 0.11 -2.67
C LEU A 63 7.51 -0.45 -1.35
N VAL A 64 6.86 0.38 -0.54
CA VAL A 64 6.28 -0.04 0.74
C VAL A 64 4.77 0.13 0.66
N ILE A 65 4.01 -0.95 0.87
CA ILE A 65 2.55 -0.94 0.91
C ILE A 65 2.09 -1.40 2.29
N GLY A 66 1.28 -0.58 2.97
CA GLY A 66 0.71 -0.93 4.26
C GLY A 66 -0.25 -2.11 4.20
N LYS A 67 -0.75 -2.49 5.38
CA LYS A 67 -1.83 -3.48 5.60
C LYS A 67 -3.20 -3.01 5.05
N PHE A 68 -4.08 -3.96 4.75
CA PHE A 68 -5.48 -3.75 4.38
C PHE A 68 -5.72 -2.80 3.19
N CYS A 69 -4.81 -2.78 2.21
CA CYS A 69 -4.98 -2.01 0.98
C CYS A 69 -5.76 -2.81 -0.07
N ALA A 70 -6.58 -2.11 -0.85
CA ALA A 70 -7.37 -2.67 -1.94
C ALA A 70 -6.84 -2.15 -3.28
N LEU A 71 -6.25 -3.03 -4.09
CA LEU A 71 -5.72 -2.67 -5.40
C LEU A 71 -6.58 -3.27 -6.52
N GLY A 72 -7.25 -2.41 -7.28
CA GLY A 72 -7.99 -2.82 -8.47
C GLY A 72 -7.08 -3.17 -9.65
N GLU A 73 -7.65 -3.85 -10.64
CA GLU A 73 -6.93 -4.30 -11.85
C GLU A 73 -6.13 -3.16 -12.51
N GLY A 74 -4.88 -3.47 -12.87
CA GLY A 74 -4.02 -2.59 -13.65
C GLY A 74 -3.45 -1.39 -12.87
N VAL A 75 -3.57 -1.36 -11.55
CA VAL A 75 -2.84 -0.41 -10.69
C VAL A 75 -1.34 -0.56 -10.93
N ARG A 76 -0.62 0.54 -11.18
CA ARG A 76 0.83 0.50 -11.46
C ARG A 76 1.61 1.45 -10.58
N PHE A 77 2.79 1.00 -10.16
CA PHE A 77 3.82 1.78 -9.48
C PHE A 77 4.99 1.95 -10.45
N ILE A 78 5.25 3.20 -10.83
CA ILE A 78 6.45 3.57 -11.58
C ILE A 78 7.54 3.87 -10.57
N MET A 79 8.63 3.12 -10.60
CA MET A 79 9.76 3.29 -9.70
C MET A 79 10.85 4.16 -10.33
N ASN A 80 11.86 4.54 -9.54
CA ASN A 80 12.85 5.56 -9.93
C ASN A 80 13.65 5.24 -11.20
N GLY A 81 13.81 3.96 -11.56
CA GLY A 81 14.52 3.54 -12.77
C GLY A 81 13.87 4.01 -14.09
N ALA A 82 12.66 4.56 -14.04
CA ALA A 82 11.99 5.15 -15.20
C ALA A 82 12.51 6.56 -15.55
N ASN A 83 13.21 7.22 -14.62
CA ASN A 83 13.66 8.60 -14.80
C ASN A 83 14.95 8.66 -15.61
N HIS A 84 15.02 9.62 -16.53
CA HIS A 84 16.21 9.92 -17.32
C HIS A 84 16.92 11.16 -16.78
N ARG A 85 18.21 11.26 -17.10
CA ARG A 85 18.97 12.49 -16.89
C ARG A 85 18.37 13.66 -17.69
N MET A 86 18.25 14.84 -17.08
CA MET A 86 17.55 16.01 -17.65
C MET A 86 18.30 17.35 -17.50
N ASP A 87 19.48 17.37 -16.87
CA ASP A 87 20.32 18.56 -16.70
C ASP A 87 21.10 18.94 -17.97
N GLY A 88 21.22 18.01 -18.93
CA GLY A 88 21.86 18.23 -20.23
C GLY A 88 20.85 18.49 -21.37
N PRO A 89 21.35 18.70 -22.60
CA PRO A 89 20.51 18.98 -23.78
C PRO A 89 19.77 17.74 -24.34
N SER A 90 20.08 16.53 -23.85
CA SER A 90 19.48 15.28 -24.30
C SER A 90 19.13 14.40 -23.11
N THR A 91 17.99 13.72 -23.20
CA THR A 91 17.56 12.67 -22.28
C THR A 91 17.90 11.26 -22.78
N PHE A 92 18.53 11.14 -23.95
CA PHE A 92 18.86 9.84 -24.54
C PHE A 92 19.94 9.12 -23.72
N PRO A 93 19.70 7.88 -23.25
CA PRO A 93 20.64 7.15 -22.41
C PRO A 93 21.71 6.46 -23.27
N PHE A 94 22.64 7.23 -23.86
CA PHE A 94 23.72 6.69 -24.70
C PHE A 94 24.44 5.45 -24.13
N PRO A 95 24.75 5.38 -22.82
CA PRO A 95 25.53 4.27 -22.29
C PRO A 95 24.87 2.90 -22.41
N ILE A 96 23.54 2.81 -22.46
CA ILE A 96 22.84 1.51 -22.57
C ILE A 96 22.85 0.92 -24.00
N MET A 97 23.30 1.68 -25.01
CA MET A 97 23.40 1.21 -26.40
C MET A 97 24.67 0.38 -26.67
N GLY A 98 25.58 0.27 -25.69
CA GLY A 98 26.80 -0.53 -25.81
C GLY A 98 27.95 0.17 -26.54
N GLY A 99 28.93 -0.62 -26.98
CA GLY A 99 30.12 -0.12 -27.68
C GLY A 99 31.00 0.77 -26.81
N SER A 100 31.64 1.78 -27.42
CA SER A 100 32.46 2.75 -26.68
C SER A 100 31.62 3.61 -25.72
N TRP A 101 30.31 3.77 -25.97
CA TRP A 101 29.44 4.57 -25.10
C TRP A 101 29.18 3.93 -23.74
N ALA A 102 29.27 2.59 -23.63
CA ALA A 102 29.12 1.88 -22.37
C ALA A 102 30.20 2.26 -21.33
N GLN A 103 31.33 2.84 -21.75
CA GLN A 103 32.37 3.34 -20.85
C GLN A 103 31.90 4.55 -20.02
N HIS A 104 30.76 5.16 -20.38
CA HIS A 104 30.17 6.33 -19.72
C HIS A 104 28.93 5.96 -18.87
N PHE A 105 28.89 4.77 -18.29
CA PHE A 105 27.76 4.30 -17.49
C PHE A 105 27.54 5.13 -16.20
N ASP A 106 28.56 5.84 -15.75
CA ASP A 106 28.48 6.85 -14.69
C ASP A 106 27.47 7.96 -14.99
N LEU A 107 27.20 8.26 -16.27
CA LEU A 107 26.24 9.30 -16.66
C LEU A 107 24.77 8.95 -16.38
N ILE A 108 24.47 7.66 -16.15
CA ILE A 108 23.11 7.14 -15.92
C ILE A 108 22.97 6.39 -14.60
N THR A 109 24.02 6.36 -13.79
CA THR A 109 24.01 5.77 -12.45
C THR A 109 24.15 6.86 -11.40
N GLY A 110 23.59 6.62 -10.21
CA GLY A 110 23.63 7.61 -9.12
C GLY A 110 22.86 8.90 -9.40
N LEU A 111 21.93 8.89 -10.37
CA LEU A 111 21.04 10.03 -10.61
C LEU A 111 20.15 10.25 -9.36
N PRO A 112 19.80 11.51 -9.03
CA PRO A 112 18.90 11.78 -7.92
C PRO A 112 17.55 11.08 -8.10
N GLY A 113 17.25 10.13 -7.20
CA GLY A 113 15.93 9.51 -7.09
C GLY A 113 14.94 10.42 -6.36
N ARG A 114 13.66 10.08 -6.42
CA ARG A 114 12.58 10.68 -5.62
C ARG A 114 12.37 9.96 -4.28
N GLY A 115 13.21 8.98 -3.96
CA GLY A 115 13.09 8.15 -2.76
C GLY A 115 12.05 7.03 -2.92
N ASP A 116 11.72 6.41 -1.79
CA ASP A 116 10.78 5.31 -1.70
C ASP A 116 9.36 5.75 -2.06
N THR A 117 8.62 4.87 -2.74
CA THR A 117 7.18 5.00 -2.90
C THR A 117 6.51 4.33 -1.70
N VAL A 118 5.77 5.10 -0.90
CA VAL A 118 5.22 4.63 0.38
C VAL A 118 3.71 4.78 0.40
N VAL A 119 3.01 3.68 0.58
CA VAL A 119 1.55 3.62 0.73
C VAL A 119 1.23 3.24 2.16
N GLY A 120 0.35 4.01 2.79
CA GLY A 120 -0.16 3.75 4.13
C GLY A 120 -1.06 2.51 4.21
N HIS A 121 -1.82 2.44 5.30
CA HIS A 121 -2.80 1.40 5.58
C HIS A 121 -4.19 1.81 5.07
N ASP A 122 -5.08 0.85 4.81
CA ASP A 122 -6.48 1.12 4.41
C ASP A 122 -6.60 1.98 3.12
N VAL A 123 -5.66 1.83 2.19
CA VAL A 123 -5.67 2.61 0.94
C VAL A 123 -6.44 1.87 -0.14
N TRP A 124 -7.34 2.58 -0.82
CA TRP A 124 -8.10 2.05 -1.94
C TRP A 124 -7.62 2.65 -3.26
N PHE A 125 -7.12 1.79 -4.15
CA PHE A 125 -6.74 2.13 -5.51
C PHE A 125 -7.81 1.68 -6.51
N GLY A 126 -8.37 2.65 -7.22
CA GLY A 126 -9.26 2.41 -8.34
C GLY A 126 -8.52 1.82 -9.54
N TYR A 127 -9.32 1.18 -10.40
CA TYR A 127 -8.92 0.55 -11.66
C TYR A 127 -7.94 1.41 -12.46
N ARG A 128 -6.81 0.83 -12.87
CA ARG A 128 -5.79 1.48 -13.71
C ARG A 128 -5.29 2.83 -13.20
N SER A 129 -5.21 3.02 -11.88
CA SER A 129 -4.46 4.15 -11.32
C SER A 129 -2.95 3.90 -11.40
N MET A 130 -2.17 4.97 -11.51
CA MET A 130 -0.72 4.96 -11.63
C MET A 130 -0.11 5.86 -10.55
N VAL A 131 0.88 5.33 -9.84
CA VAL A 131 1.64 6.06 -8.82
C VAL A 131 3.05 6.32 -9.34
N MET A 132 3.46 7.59 -9.35
CA MET A 132 4.77 8.00 -9.83
C MET A 132 5.85 7.85 -8.73
N PRO A 133 7.15 7.87 -9.11
CA PRO A 133 8.22 7.57 -8.15
C PRO A 133 8.24 8.52 -6.95
N GLY A 134 8.48 7.96 -5.76
CA GLY A 134 8.72 8.72 -4.53
C GLY A 134 7.47 9.34 -3.90
N VAL A 135 6.28 9.00 -4.39
CA VAL A 135 5.02 9.50 -3.84
C VAL A 135 4.71 8.81 -2.51
N ARG A 136 4.26 9.59 -1.53
CA ARG A 136 3.67 9.10 -0.29
C ARG A 136 2.14 9.17 -0.34
N ILE A 137 1.47 8.05 -0.11
CA ILE A 137 0.00 7.95 -0.05
C ILE A 137 -0.42 7.69 1.40
N GLY A 138 -1.14 8.63 1.99
CA GLY A 138 -1.59 8.57 3.37
C GLY A 138 -2.59 7.43 3.67
N HIS A 139 -2.74 7.13 4.95
CA HIS A 139 -3.66 6.12 5.48
C HIS A 139 -5.11 6.44 5.09
N GLY A 140 -5.90 5.43 4.73
CA GLY A 140 -7.32 5.62 4.42
C GLY A 140 -7.59 6.39 3.12
N ALA A 141 -6.55 6.69 2.33
CA ALA A 141 -6.69 7.45 1.08
C ALA A 141 -7.41 6.65 0.00
N VAL A 142 -8.04 7.36 -0.93
CA VAL A 142 -8.74 6.78 -2.08
C VAL A 142 -8.21 7.41 -3.36
N ILE A 143 -7.69 6.56 -4.25
CA ILE A 143 -7.17 6.93 -5.55
C ILE A 143 -8.23 6.55 -6.59
N ALA A 144 -8.85 7.53 -7.25
CA ALA A 144 -9.88 7.25 -8.26
C ALA A 144 -9.30 6.46 -9.45
N SER A 145 -10.16 5.71 -10.14
CA SER A 145 -9.79 4.97 -11.34
C SER A 145 -9.16 5.87 -12.42
N GLY A 146 -8.13 5.38 -13.09
CA GLY A 146 -7.41 6.10 -14.16
C GLY A 146 -6.55 7.27 -13.69
N SER A 147 -6.36 7.47 -12.39
CA SER A 147 -5.57 8.59 -11.86
C SER A 147 -4.08 8.42 -12.07
N VAL A 148 -3.34 9.52 -12.28
CA VAL A 148 -1.88 9.55 -12.29
C VAL A 148 -1.39 10.39 -11.12
N VAL A 149 -0.98 9.72 -10.04
CA VAL A 149 -0.56 10.32 -8.78
C VAL A 149 0.90 10.75 -8.89
N VAL A 150 1.11 12.06 -8.98
CA VAL A 150 2.43 12.71 -9.16
C VAL A 150 2.93 13.43 -7.90
N GLU A 151 2.08 13.56 -6.90
CA GLU A 151 2.32 14.29 -5.64
C GLU A 151 1.73 13.49 -4.48
N ASP A 152 2.21 13.76 -3.26
CA ASP A 152 1.76 13.09 -2.04
C ASP A 152 0.26 13.26 -1.81
N VAL A 153 -0.37 12.21 -1.29
CA VAL A 153 -1.80 12.17 -0.97
C VAL A 153 -1.95 12.21 0.55
N PRO A 154 -2.71 13.17 1.12
CA PRO A 154 -2.91 13.24 2.56
C PRO A 154 -3.73 12.05 3.07
N ASP A 155 -3.58 11.75 4.36
CA ASP A 155 -4.42 10.75 5.05
C ASP A 155 -5.91 11.05 4.81
N TYR A 156 -6.67 10.00 4.51
CA TYR A 156 -8.10 10.03 4.19
C TYR A 156 -8.46 10.99 3.04
N GLY A 157 -7.49 11.36 2.20
CA GLY A 157 -7.68 12.14 0.99
C GLY A 157 -8.29 11.29 -0.12
N VAL A 158 -9.21 11.87 -0.88
CA VAL A 158 -9.73 11.30 -2.13
C VAL A 158 -9.15 12.10 -3.28
N VAL A 159 -8.35 11.47 -4.13
CA VAL A 159 -7.71 12.11 -5.28
C VAL A 159 -8.20 11.50 -6.59
N GLY A 160 -8.17 12.29 -7.66
CA GLY A 160 -8.48 11.80 -9.00
C GLY A 160 -7.89 12.64 -10.12
N GLY A 161 -7.76 12.04 -11.31
CA GLY A 161 -7.37 12.73 -12.55
C GLY A 161 -5.92 12.48 -12.98
N ASN A 162 -5.55 13.10 -14.10
CA ASN A 162 -4.19 13.09 -14.65
C ASN A 162 -3.78 14.53 -15.04
N PRO A 163 -2.94 15.21 -14.26
CA PRO A 163 -2.38 14.75 -12.98
C PRO A 163 -3.45 14.66 -11.88
N ALA A 164 -3.27 13.75 -10.92
CA ALA A 164 -4.22 13.58 -9.82
C ALA A 164 -4.26 14.83 -8.94
N ARG A 165 -5.46 15.19 -8.50
CA ARG A 165 -5.71 16.32 -7.59
C ARG A 165 -6.63 15.89 -6.45
N LEU A 166 -6.46 16.52 -5.29
CA LEU A 166 -7.37 16.32 -4.16
C LEU A 166 -8.78 16.78 -4.54
N ILE A 167 -9.73 15.86 -4.49
CA ILE A 167 -11.15 16.11 -4.72
C ILE A 167 -11.81 16.52 -3.40
N ARG A 168 -11.56 15.75 -2.34
CA ARG A 168 -12.06 16.00 -0.98
C ARG A 168 -11.32 15.17 0.05
N ARG A 169 -11.54 15.46 1.33
CA ARG A 169 -11.22 14.55 2.44
C ARG A 169 -12.44 13.69 2.80
N ARG A 170 -12.21 12.48 3.32
CA ARG A 170 -13.30 11.61 3.81
C ARG A 170 -13.88 12.08 5.14
N TYR A 171 -13.07 12.73 5.96
CA TYR A 171 -13.42 13.19 7.31
C TYR A 171 -12.85 14.60 7.58
N SER A 172 -13.26 15.19 8.70
CA SER A 172 -12.68 16.43 9.22
C SER A 172 -11.25 16.19 9.73
N ASP A 173 -10.41 17.24 9.80
CA ASP A 173 -9.03 17.10 10.29
C ASP A 173 -8.95 16.57 11.72
N ALA A 174 -9.92 16.94 12.57
CA ALA A 174 -10.04 16.44 13.93
C ALA A 174 -10.37 14.93 13.95
N ASP A 175 -11.27 14.48 13.09
CA ASP A 175 -11.63 13.05 12.99
C ASP A 175 -10.51 12.23 12.35
N ILE A 176 -9.78 12.79 11.39
CA ILE A 176 -8.59 12.14 10.82
C ILE A 176 -7.55 11.90 11.92
N ALA A 177 -7.24 12.92 12.74
CA ALA A 177 -6.31 12.77 13.85
C ALA A 177 -6.75 11.67 14.84
N ARG A 178 -8.04 11.59 15.14
CA ARG A 178 -8.63 10.54 15.99
C ARG A 178 -8.48 9.15 15.37
N LEU A 179 -8.78 9.00 14.08
CA LEU A 179 -8.61 7.74 13.35
C LEU A 179 -7.15 7.28 13.31
N LEU A 180 -6.22 8.20 13.06
CA LEU A 180 -4.78 7.91 13.07
C LEU A 180 -4.29 7.50 14.47
N ALA A 181 -4.81 8.11 15.54
CA ALA A 181 -4.50 7.71 16.92
C ALA A 181 -5.08 6.34 17.30
N VAL A 182 -6.17 5.94 16.65
CA VAL A 182 -6.77 4.62 16.84
C VAL A 182 -5.95 3.52 16.16
N ALA A 183 -5.47 3.77 14.92
CA ALA A 183 -4.63 2.86 14.14
C ALA A 183 -5.15 1.40 14.15
N TRP A 184 -6.42 1.21 13.76
CA TRP A 184 -7.09 -0.09 13.86
C TRP A 184 -6.38 -1.22 13.09
N TRP A 185 -5.62 -0.87 12.05
CA TRP A 185 -4.80 -1.81 11.26
C TRP A 185 -3.65 -2.46 12.06
N ASP A 186 -3.33 -1.94 13.25
CA ASP A 186 -2.34 -2.52 14.16
C ASP A 186 -2.95 -3.30 15.32
N TRP A 187 -4.28 -3.46 15.35
CA TRP A 187 -4.93 -4.27 16.36
C TRP A 187 -4.67 -5.78 16.13
N PRO A 188 -4.68 -6.60 17.19
CA PRO A 188 -4.77 -8.05 17.06
C PRO A 188 -5.95 -8.48 16.18
N LEU A 189 -5.80 -9.59 15.46
CA LEU A 189 -6.81 -10.06 14.51
C LEU A 189 -8.13 -10.41 15.21
N GLU A 190 -8.08 -10.87 16.46
CA GLU A 190 -9.25 -11.17 17.28
C GLU A 190 -10.07 -9.91 17.55
N ASP A 191 -9.40 -8.80 17.90
CA ASP A 191 -10.05 -7.50 18.14
C ASP A 191 -10.65 -6.94 16.85
N ILE A 192 -9.94 -7.06 15.72
CA ILE A 192 -10.48 -6.69 14.41
C ILE A 192 -11.75 -7.50 14.12
N THR A 193 -11.70 -8.81 14.34
CA THR A 193 -12.82 -9.75 14.09
C THR A 193 -14.04 -9.40 14.94
N GLU A 194 -13.83 -9.15 16.24
CA GLU A 194 -14.90 -8.73 17.16
C GLU A 194 -15.55 -7.40 16.72
N HIS A 195 -14.74 -6.48 16.17
CA HIS A 195 -15.17 -5.12 15.86
C HIS A 195 -15.39 -4.84 14.37
N LEU A 196 -15.47 -5.86 13.50
CA LEU A 196 -15.62 -5.68 12.03
C LEU A 196 -16.78 -4.75 11.66
N ARG A 197 -17.93 -4.88 12.30
CA ARG A 197 -19.10 -4.01 12.03
C ARG A 197 -18.81 -2.55 12.38
N THR A 198 -18.08 -2.33 13.48
CA THR A 198 -17.68 -0.98 13.90
C THR A 198 -16.68 -0.39 12.93
N ILE A 199 -15.66 -1.16 12.52
CA ILE A 199 -14.63 -0.71 11.59
C ILE A 199 -15.23 -0.38 10.22
N MET A 200 -16.11 -1.24 9.70
CA MET A 200 -16.63 -1.10 8.34
C MET A 200 -17.77 -0.08 8.21
N SER A 201 -18.58 0.12 9.25
CA SER A 201 -19.80 0.94 9.15
C SER A 201 -20.10 1.82 10.35
N GLY A 202 -19.28 1.78 11.41
CA GLY A 202 -19.47 2.60 12.59
C GLY A 202 -19.02 4.05 12.39
N SER A 203 -19.33 4.90 13.36
CA SER A 203 -18.78 6.25 13.43
C SER A 203 -17.35 6.24 13.99
N VAL A 204 -16.63 7.36 13.82
CA VAL A 204 -15.30 7.55 14.44
C VAL A 204 -15.36 7.39 15.96
N GLY A 205 -16.43 7.88 16.60
CA GLY A 205 -16.64 7.71 18.04
C GLY A 205 -16.88 6.25 18.45
N ASP A 206 -17.61 5.48 17.64
CA ASP A 206 -17.81 4.05 17.91
C ASP A 206 -16.48 3.29 17.84
N LEU A 207 -15.62 3.65 16.87
CA LEU A 207 -14.32 3.02 16.70
C LEU A 207 -13.36 3.36 17.86
N GLU A 208 -13.35 4.59 18.35
CA GLU A 208 -12.59 4.96 19.55
C GLU A 208 -13.07 4.20 20.81
N ASN A 209 -14.39 4.05 20.97
CA ASN A 209 -14.96 3.29 22.08
C ASN A 209 -14.55 1.81 22.01
N ALA A 210 -14.51 1.23 20.81
CA ALA A 210 -13.99 -0.11 20.59
C ALA A 210 -12.49 -0.20 20.92
N ALA A 211 -11.69 0.80 20.51
CA ALA A 211 -10.26 0.86 20.80
C ALA A 211 -9.96 0.85 22.32
N ALA A 212 -10.78 1.55 23.11
CA ALA A 212 -10.64 1.59 24.56
C ALA A 212 -10.93 0.22 25.20
N ARG A 213 -11.93 -0.51 24.69
CA ARG A 213 -12.29 -1.85 25.16
C ARG A 213 -11.23 -2.89 24.80
N ALA A 214 -10.73 -2.85 23.55
CA ALA A 214 -9.63 -3.69 23.09
C ALA A 214 -8.37 -3.51 23.96
N ARG A 215 -8.05 -2.26 24.33
CA ARG A 215 -6.95 -1.97 25.27
C ARG A 215 -7.24 -2.45 26.70
N GLY A 216 -8.47 -2.30 27.17
CA GLY A 216 -8.90 -2.75 28.51
C GLY A 216 -8.85 -4.27 28.71
N ASN A 217 -9.25 -5.04 27.69
CA ASN A 217 -9.18 -6.51 27.71
C ASN A 217 -7.73 -7.03 27.76
N ARG A 218 -6.78 -6.31 27.17
CA ARG A 218 -5.34 -6.63 27.28
C ARG A 218 -4.80 -6.43 28.69
N THR A 219 -5.33 -5.46 29.44
CA THR A 219 -4.88 -5.20 30.83
C THR A 219 -5.50 -6.15 31.85
N SER A 220 -6.67 -6.73 31.57
CA SER A 220 -7.35 -7.67 32.48
C SER A 220 -6.98 -9.15 32.24
N GLY A 221 -6.42 -9.49 31.08
CA GLY A 221 -5.96 -10.84 30.75
C GLY A 221 -4.57 -11.23 31.29
N ALA A 222 -3.86 -10.31 31.93
CA ALA A 222 -2.59 -10.59 32.61
C ALA A 222 -2.85 -11.14 34.03
N THR A 223 -3.34 -12.37 34.14
CA THR A 223 -3.29 -13.11 35.42
C THR A 223 -1.90 -13.73 35.62
N ASP A 224 -1.30 -13.35 36.74
CA ASP A 224 0.00 -13.77 37.30
C ASP A 224 0.25 -15.30 37.20
N PRO A 225 1.44 -15.77 36.75
CA PRO A 225 1.76 -17.21 36.68
C PRO A 225 1.89 -17.92 38.03
N GLN A 226 1.65 -17.26 39.15
CA GLN A 226 1.83 -17.82 40.49
C GLN A 226 0.53 -18.35 41.12
N ASP A 227 -0.12 -19.34 40.52
CA ASP A 227 -0.83 -20.34 41.34
C ASP A 227 -1.19 -21.61 40.56
N ARG A 228 -0.20 -22.51 40.44
CA ARG A 228 -0.43 -23.95 40.31
C ARG A 228 0.64 -24.67 41.12
N ARG A 229 0.36 -24.88 42.41
CA ARG A 229 0.95 -25.96 43.21
C ARG A 229 0.04 -27.19 43.15
#